data_AF-A0ABD0NEY5-F1
#
_entry.id   AF-A0ABD0NEY5-F1
#
_cell.length_a   1.000
_cell.length_b   1.000
_cell.length_c   1.000
_cell.angle_alpha   90.00
_cell.angle_beta   90.00
_cell.angle_gamma   90.00
#
_symmetry.space_group_name_H-M   'P 1'
#
loop_
_entity.id
_entity.type
_entity.pdbx_description
1 polymer ?
#
loop_
_entity_poly.entity_id
_entity_poly.type
_entity_poly.pdbx_seq_one_letter_code
_entity_poly.pdbx_strand_id
1 'polypeptide(L)'
;MDAGPPPFSNYINVMRDTVLSSAMRAFSRLNFSPEKRLNVVFVDTENTGEGAVDDGGPTREFFRLMIAELKDSQYFCGPEEMKNLALV
;
A
#
# COMPACT_ATOMS: atom_id res chain seq x y z
N MET A 1 -8.45 23.97 0.17
CA MET A 1 -7.86 23.59 1.47
C MET A 1 -6.40 23.29 1.19
N ASP A 2 -5.50 24.03 1.82
CA ASP A 2 -4.06 23.94 1.54
C ASP A 2 -3.48 22.72 2.29
N ALA A 3 -2.86 21.79 1.56
CA ALA A 3 -2.51 20.45 2.05
C ALA A 3 -1.33 20.43 3.05
N GLY A 4 -0.77 21.60 3.34
CA GLY A 4 0.53 21.73 3.99
C GLY A 4 1.68 21.27 3.08
N PRO A 5 2.93 21.43 3.53
CA PRO A 5 4.09 20.98 2.77
C PRO A 5 4.11 19.45 2.65
N PRO A 6 4.73 18.90 1.57
CA PRO A 6 4.91 17.47 1.42
C PRO A 6 5.65 16.85 2.62
N PRO A 7 5.28 15.62 3.05
CA PRO A 7 5.90 15.00 4.20
C PRO A 7 7.35 14.61 3.92
N PHE A 8 8.16 14.48 4.98
CA PHE A 8 9.53 13.92 4.87
C PHE A 8 9.52 12.46 4.40
N SER A 9 8.46 11.71 4.70
CA SER A 9 8.20 10.32 4.30
C SER A 9 6.69 10.06 4.28
N ASN A 10 6.22 9.17 3.42
CA ASN A 10 4.83 8.70 3.43
C ASN A 10 4.67 7.60 4.49
N TYR A 11 3.98 7.89 5.60
CA TYR A 11 3.68 6.89 6.63
C TYR A 11 2.42 6.11 6.29
N ILE A 12 2.50 4.79 6.24
CA ILE A 12 1.42 3.91 5.81
C ILE A 12 1.24 2.80 6.85
N ASN A 13 0.16 2.91 7.63
CA ASN A 13 -0.33 1.79 8.42
C ASN A 13 -1.19 0.89 7.54
N VAL A 14 -0.94 -0.40 7.57
CA VAL A 14 -1.60 -1.39 6.72
C VAL A 14 -1.93 -2.64 7.53
N MET A 15 -3.14 -3.18 7.36
CA MET A 15 -3.46 -4.52 7.86
C MET A 15 -3.15 -5.55 6.78
N ARG A 16 -2.64 -6.71 7.19
CA ARG A 16 -2.20 -7.79 6.28
C ARG A 16 -3.29 -8.29 5.33
N ASP A 17 -4.56 -8.21 5.74
CA ASP A 17 -5.70 -8.72 4.97
C ASP A 17 -6.33 -7.68 4.04
N THR A 18 -5.79 -6.45 4.02
CA THR A 18 -6.36 -5.31 3.28
C THR A 18 -5.28 -4.46 2.63
N VAL A 19 -4.20 -5.10 2.14
CA VAL A 19 -2.99 -4.39 1.74
C VAL A 19 -3.26 -3.49 0.53
N LEU A 20 -3.99 -3.97 -0.48
CA LEU A 20 -4.31 -3.22 -1.68
C LEU A 20 -5.21 -2.02 -1.37
N SER A 21 -6.28 -2.20 -0.60
CA SER A 21 -7.20 -1.11 -0.26
C SER A 21 -6.53 -0.07 0.66
N SER A 22 -5.65 -0.52 1.56
CA SER A 22 -4.80 0.36 2.37
C SER A 22 -3.83 1.17 1.53
N ALA A 23 -3.22 0.56 0.51
CA ALA A 23 -2.34 1.22 -0.45
C ALA A 23 -3.08 2.31 -1.24
N MET A 24 -4.24 1.97 -1.82
CA MET A 24 -5.07 2.92 -2.57
C MET A 24 -5.45 4.11 -1.70
N ARG A 25 -5.93 3.87 -0.48
CA ARG A 25 -6.24 4.94 0.49
C ARG A 25 -5.02 5.81 0.81
N ALA A 26 -3.84 5.21 0.97
CA ALA A 26 -2.62 5.94 1.28
C ALA A 26 -2.15 6.82 0.11
N PHE A 27 -2.20 6.29 -1.11
CA PHE A 27 -1.76 6.99 -2.32
C PHE A 27 -2.74 8.09 -2.76
N SER A 28 -4.02 7.97 -2.39
CA SER A 28 -5.03 9.02 -2.63
C SER A 28 -4.99 10.18 -1.61
N ARG A 29 -4.11 10.14 -0.60
CA ARG A 29 -4.00 11.25 0.37
C ARG A 29 -3.51 12.50 -0.33
N LEU A 30 -4.09 13.66 0.01
CA LEU A 30 -3.73 14.94 -0.60
C LEU A 30 -2.25 15.30 -0.42
N ASN A 31 -1.64 14.87 0.68
CA ASN A 31 -0.24 15.11 1.00
C ASN A 31 0.68 13.92 0.66
N PHE A 32 0.18 12.91 -0.07
CA PHE A 32 1.03 11.83 -0.55
C PHE A 32 2.04 12.39 -1.56
N SER A 33 3.30 11.96 -1.46
CA SER A 33 4.35 12.36 -2.40
C SER A 33 5.05 11.13 -2.96
N PRO A 34 4.91 10.81 -4.26
CA PRO A 34 5.50 9.60 -4.84
C PRO A 34 7.03 9.58 -4.82
N GLU A 35 7.67 10.75 -4.70
CA GLU A 35 9.12 10.89 -4.61
C GLU A 35 9.67 10.66 -3.18
N LYS A 36 8.80 10.58 -2.18
CA LYS A 36 9.19 10.40 -0.79
C LYS A 36 9.15 8.93 -0.41
N ARG A 37 10.04 8.55 0.51
CA ARG A 37 10.14 7.19 1.05
C ARG A 37 8.79 6.72 1.59
N LEU A 38 8.50 5.43 1.44
CA LEU A 38 7.42 4.78 2.17
C LEU A 38 7.96 4.28 3.51
N ASN A 39 7.28 4.63 4.59
CA ASN A 39 7.48 4.05 5.91
C ASN A 39 6.23 3.24 6.24
N VAL A 40 6.35 1.92 6.12
CA VAL A 40 5.22 1.00 6.24
C VAL A 40 5.25 0.32 7.60
N VAL A 41 4.10 0.34 8.27
CA VAL A 41 3.88 -0.37 9.54
C VAL A 41 2.70 -1.31 9.35
N PHE A 42 2.93 -2.61 9.51
CA PHE A 42 1.83 -3.56 9.62
C PHE A 42 1.17 -3.40 10.99
N VAL A 43 -0.15 -3.24 10.98
CA VAL A 43 -0.97 -3.05 12.18
C VAL A 43 -2.09 -4.07 12.26
N ASP A 44 -2.51 -4.40 13.47
CA ASP A 44 -3.70 -5.21 13.73
C ASP A 44 -5.00 -4.39 13.70
N THR A 45 -6.12 -5.04 14.04
CA THR A 45 -7.45 -4.40 14.11
C THR A 45 -7.58 -3.33 15.18
N GLU A 46 -6.68 -3.30 16.17
CA GLU A 46 -6.61 -2.27 17.21
C GLU A 46 -5.60 -1.17 16.83
N ASN A 47 -5.08 -1.19 15.60
CA ASN A 47 -4.05 -0.30 15.07
C ASN A 47 -2.72 -0.38 15.85
N THR A 48 -2.45 -1.53 16.48
CA THR A 48 -1.18 -1.84 17.14
C THR A 48 -0.19 -2.36 16.11
N GLY A 49 1.00 -1.76 16.05
CA GLY A 49 2.04 -2.17 15.11
C GLY A 49 2.69 -3.51 15.49
N GLU A 50 2.94 -4.37 14.51
CA GLU A 50 3.54 -5.70 14.70
C GLU A 50 5.01 -5.68 15.14
N GLY A 51 5.63 -4.49 15.17
CA GLY A 51 7.05 -4.30 15.45
C GLY A 51 7.93 -4.67 14.25
N ALA A 52 8.92 -3.83 13.95
CA ALA A 52 9.89 -4.10 12.90
C ALA A 52 11.29 -3.73 13.39
N VAL A 53 12.27 -4.57 13.06
CA VAL A 53 13.69 -4.30 13.36
C VAL A 53 14.27 -3.29 12.38
N ASP A 54 13.71 -3.23 11.17
CA ASP A 54 14.08 -2.29 10.12
C ASP A 54 12.85 -1.79 9.34
N ASP A 55 12.99 -0.66 8.68
CA ASP A 55 11.93 -0.06 7.85
C ASP A 55 11.81 -0.71 6.45
N GLY A 56 12.87 -1.36 5.97
CA GLY A 56 12.97 -1.89 4.62
C GLY A 56 12.22 -3.19 4.42
N GLY A 57 12.26 -4.09 5.40
CA GLY A 57 11.53 -5.36 5.45
C GLY A 57 10.02 -5.18 5.25
N PRO A 58 9.35 -4.41 6.13
CA PRO A 58 7.92 -4.12 5.99
C PRO A 58 7.57 -3.50 4.65
N THR A 59 8.41 -2.60 4.11
CA THR A 59 8.17 -1.96 2.82
C THR A 59 8.25 -2.96 1.66
N ARG A 60 9.24 -3.87 1.64
CA ARG A 60 9.33 -4.93 0.63
C ARG A 60 8.15 -5.91 0.73
N GLU A 61 7.77 -6.27 1.95
CA GLU A 61 6.64 -7.16 2.18
C GLU A 61 5.32 -6.53 1.74
N PHE A 62 5.11 -5.25 2.04
CA PHE A 62 3.96 -4.48 1.59
C PHE A 62 3.78 -4.54 0.07
N PHE A 63 4.84 -4.27 -0.71
CA PHE A 63 4.74 -4.38 -2.16
C PHE A 63 4.46 -5.81 -2.63
N ARG A 64 5.09 -6.82 -2.03
CA ARG A 64 4.84 -8.22 -2.37
C ARG A 64 3.36 -8.59 -2.16
N LEU A 65 2.78 -8.23 -1.02
CA LEU A 65 1.38 -8.51 -0.70
C LEU A 65 0.42 -7.68 -1.57
N MET A 66 0.71 -6.39 -1.74
CA MET A 66 -0.09 -5.49 -2.58
C MET A 66 -0.18 -6.00 -4.02
N ILE A 67 0.93 -6.44 -4.60
CA ILE A 67 0.95 -6.96 -5.98
C ILE A 67 0.21 -8.31 -6.06
N ALA A 68 0.31 -9.16 -5.05
CA ALA A 68 -0.46 -10.41 -4.99
C ALA A 68 -1.98 -10.13 -4.99
N GLU A 69 -2.45 -9.24 -4.11
CA GLU A 69 -3.86 -8.83 -4.10
C GLU A 69 -4.28 -8.11 -5.40
N LEU A 70 -3.40 -7.27 -5.95
CA LEU A 70 -3.68 -6.52 -7.19
C LEU A 70 -3.87 -7.47 -8.38
N LYS A 71 -3.04 -8.51 -8.49
CA LYS A 71 -3.14 -9.53 -9.55
C LYS A 71 -4.50 -10.25 -9.55
N ASP A 72 -5.05 -10.48 -8.37
CA ASP A 72 -6.32 -11.19 -8.17
C ASP A 72 -7.54 -10.25 -8.08
N SER A 73 -7.30 -8.94 -8.20
CA SER A 73 -8.35 -7.93 -8.12
C SER A 73 -9.16 -7.78 -9.41
N GLN A 74 -10.29 -7.09 -9.32
CA GLN A 74 -11.11 -6.70 -10.46
C GLN A 74 -10.40 -5.82 -11.50
N TYR A 75 -9.23 -5.24 -11.17
CA TYR A 75 -8.46 -4.41 -12.11
C TYR A 75 -7.79 -5.25 -13.21
N PHE A 76 -7.74 -6.58 -13.06
CA PHE A 76 -7.20 -7.49 -14.05
C PHE A 76 -8.22 -8.57 -14.43
N CYS A 77 -8.23 -8.97 -15.70
CA CYS A 77 -9.10 -10.02 -16.23
C CYS A 77 -8.35 -10.95 -17.20
N GLY A 78 -8.95 -12.10 -17.52
CA GLY A 78 -8.35 -13.10 -18.40
C GLY A 78 -7.61 -14.23 -17.65
N PRO A 79 -6.97 -15.15 -18.40
CA PRO A 79 -6.25 -16.29 -17.84
C PRO A 79 -5.11 -15.86 -16.91
N GLU A 80 -4.72 -16.74 -15.99
CA GLU A 80 -3.70 -16.47 -14.98
C GLU A 80 -2.36 -16.02 -15.59
N GLU A 81 -2.01 -16.62 -16.74
CA GLU A 81 -0.74 -16.42 -17.43
C GLU A 81 -0.82 -15.25 -18.44
N MET A 82 -2.02 -14.68 -18.61
CA MET A 82 -2.34 -13.63 -19.58
C MET A 82 -3.40 -12.68 -19.02
N LYS A 83 -3.05 -12.02 -17.92
CA LYS A 83 -3.90 -10.96 -17.35
C LYS A 83 -3.86 -9.71 -18.23
N ASN A 84 -5.04 -9.16 -18.51
CA ASN A 84 -5.24 -7.87 -19.15
C ASN A 84 -5.81 -6.89 -18.13
N LEU A 85 -5.63 -5.59 -18.37
CA LEU A 85 -6.34 -4.58 -17.60
C LEU A 85 -7.84 -4.67 -17.88
N ALA A 86 -8.64 -4.69 -16.82
CA ALA A 86 -10.09 -4.62 -16.94
C ALA A 86 -10.54 -3.17 -17.19
N LEU A 87 -11.65 -3.02 -17.90
CA LEU A 87 -12.41 -1.76 -17.97
C LEU A 87 -13.27 -1.71 -16.70
N VAL A 88 -12.74 -1.07 -15.66
CA VAL A 88 -13.38 -0.90 -14.34
C VAL A 88 -13.90 0.52 -14.16
#